data_AF-A0A485PFJ7-F1
#
_entry.id   AF-A0A485PFJ7-F1
#
_cell.length_a   1.000
_cell.length_b   1.000
_cell.length_c   1.000
_cell.angle_alpha   90.00
_cell.angle_beta   90.00
_cell.angle_gamma   90.00
#
_symmetry.space_group_name_H-M   'P 1'
#
loop_
_entity.id
_entity.type
_entity.pdbx_description
1 polymer ?
#
loop_
_entity_poly.entity_id
_entity_poly.type
_entity_poly.pdbx_seq_one_letter_code
_entity_poly.pdbx_strand_id
1 'polypeptide(L)' 'ICRQALNFPTQIRAQPLINLQLVNASLYEHVEQMRLVRRRREQLKLLGDYLGLCRSGALKELSK' A
#
# COMPACT_ATOMS: atom_id res chain seq x y z
N ILE A 1 -1.82 11.38 27.38
CA ILE A 1 -0.78 11.07 26.36
C ILE A 1 0.46 11.87 26.72
N CYS A 2 1.65 11.26 26.81
CA CYS A 2 2.89 12.00 27.11
C CYS A 2 3.37 12.82 25.89
N ARG A 3 4.15 13.89 26.11
CA ARG A 3 4.68 14.74 25.01
C ARG A 3 5.44 13.93 23.95
N GLN A 4 6.17 12.91 24.38
CA GLN A 4 6.88 12.01 23.47
C GLN A 4 5.93 11.22 22.57
N ALA A 5 4.84 10.67 23.13
CA ALA A 5 3.83 9.95 22.36
C ALA A 5 3.05 10.85 21.38
N LEU A 6 2.97 12.17 21.63
CA LEU A 6 2.38 13.12 20.68
C LEU A 6 3.28 13.41 19.48
N ASN A 7 4.60 13.41 19.67
CA ASN A 7 5.56 13.70 18.60
C ASN A 7 5.89 12.45 17.76
N PHE A 8 5.74 11.27 18.34
CA PHE A 8 6.09 10.00 17.71
C PHE A 8 5.37 9.73 16.37
N PRO A 9 4.05 9.97 16.21
CA PRO A 9 3.35 9.75 14.93
C PRO A 9 3.98 10.50 13.74
N THR A 10 4.51 11.71 13.98
CA THR A 10 5.19 12.49 12.96
C THR A 10 6.47 11.80 12.46
N GLN A 11 7.20 11.16 13.36
CA GLN A 11 8.45 10.45 13.05
C GLN A 11 8.19 9.18 12.22
N ILE A 12 7.04 8.54 12.41
CA ILE A 12 6.70 7.27 11.77
C ILE A 12 5.67 7.40 10.63
N ARG A 13 5.29 8.62 10.24
CA ARG A 13 4.16 8.88 9.34
C ARG A 13 4.21 8.10 8.01
N ALA A 14 5.40 7.93 7.44
CA ALA A 14 5.60 7.23 6.16
C ALA A 14 5.90 5.73 6.32
N GLN A 15 6.01 5.23 7.54
CA GLN A 15 6.31 3.83 7.80
C GLN A 15 5.06 2.97 7.63
N PRO A 16 5.13 1.81 6.94
CA PRO A 16 3.99 0.94 6.68
C PRO A 16 3.66 0.06 7.90
N LEU A 17 3.39 0.68 9.05
CA LEU A 17 3.25 -0.02 10.33
C LEU A 17 1.91 -0.71 10.53
N ILE A 18 0.88 -0.29 9.77
CA ILE A 18 -0.50 -0.78 9.95
C ILE A 18 -0.86 -1.65 8.74
N ASN A 19 -1.03 -2.94 8.99
CA ASN A 19 -1.68 -3.83 8.04
C ASN A 19 -3.18 -3.87 8.32
N LEU A 20 -3.95 -3.09 7.56
CA LEU A 20 -5.39 -2.96 7.77
C LEU A 20 -6.13 -4.29 7.59
N GLN A 21 -5.65 -5.20 6.73
CA GLN A 21 -6.26 -6.52 6.55
C GLN A 21 -6.18 -7.37 7.84
N LEU A 22 -5.11 -7.23 8.62
CA LEU A 22 -4.92 -7.96 9.88
C LEU A 22 -5.63 -7.28 11.05
N VAL A 23 -5.65 -5.95 11.06
CA VAL A 23 -6.22 -5.17 12.18
C VAL A 23 -7.73 -5.02 12.06
N ASN A 24 -8.24 -4.74 10.86
CA ASN A 24 -9.66 -4.55 10.60
C ASN A 24 -9.98 -4.62 9.09
N ALA A 25 -10.20 -5.84 8.58
CA ALA A 25 -10.52 -6.04 7.17
C ALA A 25 -11.86 -5.42 6.73
N SER A 26 -12.86 -5.37 7.62
CA SER A 26 -14.20 -4.87 7.26
C SER A 26 -14.19 -3.39 6.93
N LEU A 27 -13.19 -2.63 7.39
CA LEU A 27 -13.08 -1.21 7.10
C LEU A 27 -12.97 -0.92 5.58
N TYR A 28 -12.44 -1.87 4.79
CA TYR A 28 -12.44 -1.76 3.33
C TYR A 28 -13.84 -1.77 2.72
N GLU A 29 -14.80 -2.45 3.35
CA GLU A 29 -16.18 -2.52 2.86
C GLU A 29 -17.02 -1.33 3.33
N HIS A 30 -16.61 -0.67 4.42
CA HIS A 30 -17.35 0.46 5.01
C HIS A 30 -16.86 1.83 4.55
N VAL A 31 -15.64 1.93 3.99
CA VAL A 31 -15.06 3.19 3.53
C VAL A 31 -14.68 3.08 2.05
N GLU A 32 -15.50 3.68 1.20
CA GLU A 32 -15.37 3.57 -0.27
C GLU A 32 -13.96 3.94 -0.77
N GLN A 33 -13.36 5.00 -0.23
CA GLN A 33 -12.00 5.41 -0.62
C GLN A 33 -10.97 4.33 -0.28
N MET A 34 -11.09 3.66 0.86
CA MET A 34 -10.20 2.56 1.22
C MET A 34 -10.42 1.37 0.29
N ARG A 35 -11.67 1.04 -0.06
CA ARG A 35 -12.01 0.01 -1.05
C ARG A 35 -11.32 0.26 -2.39
N LEU A 36 -11.41 1.49 -2.90
CA LEU A 36 -10.79 1.90 -4.16
C LEU A 36 -9.26 1.79 -4.08
N VAL A 37 -8.64 2.29 -3.00
CA VAL A 37 -7.19 2.19 -2.80
C VAL A 37 -6.73 0.73 -2.76
N ARG A 38 -7.47 -0.15 -2.07
CA ARG A 38 -7.18 -1.59 -2.03
C ARG A 38 -7.18 -2.19 -3.43
N ARG A 39 -8.26 -1.97 -4.20
CA ARG A 39 -8.38 -2.47 -5.57
C ARG A 39 -7.25 -1.99 -6.46
N ARG A 40 -6.87 -0.70 -6.35
CA ARG A 40 -5.74 -0.13 -7.11
C ARG A 40 -4.41 -0.79 -6.72
N ARG A 41 -4.16 -1.01 -5.43
CA ARG A 41 -2.96 -1.71 -4.96
C ARG A 41 -2.90 -3.17 -5.44
N GLU A 42 -4.02 -3.88 -5.45
CA GLU A 42 -4.11 -5.24 -5.99
C GLU A 42 -3.80 -5.28 -7.50
N GLN A 43 -4.35 -4.33 -8.27
CA GLN A 43 -4.03 -4.17 -9.69
C GLN A 43 -2.54 -3.86 -9.92
N LEU A 44 -1.97 -2.96 -9.11
CA LEU A 44 -0.55 -2.63 -9.20
C LEU A 44 0.36 -3.81 -8.84
N LYS A 45 -0.02 -4.61 -7.84
CA LYS A 45 0.70 -5.83 -7.49
C LYS A 45 0.70 -6.81 -8.67
N LEU A 46 -0.47 -7.08 -9.25
CA LEU A 46 -0.58 -7.97 -10.40
C LEU A 46 0.25 -7.48 -11.59
N LEU A 47 0.22 -6.17 -11.86
CA LEU A 47 1.05 -5.56 -12.90
C LEU A 47 2.54 -5.74 -12.61
N GLY A 48 2.97 -5.52 -11.36
CA GLY A 48 4.35 -5.75 -10.93
C GLY A 48 4.78 -7.20 -11.11
N ASP A 49 3.95 -8.15 -10.66
CA ASP A 49 4.18 -9.58 -10.81
C ASP A 49 4.30 -9.97 -12.30
N TYR A 50 3.40 -9.44 -13.14
CA TYR A 50 3.44 -9.66 -14.60
C TYR A 50 4.72 -9.12 -15.23
N LEU A 51 5.06 -7.85 -14.95
CA LEU A 51 6.27 -7.22 -15.49
C LEU A 51 7.55 -7.91 -15.04
N GLY A 52 7.58 -8.44 -13.81
CA GLY A 52 8.71 -9.19 -13.27
C GLY A 52 8.89 -10.58 -13.90
N LEU A 53 7.79 -11.25 -14.25
CA LEU A 53 7.81 -12.58 -14.87
C LEU A 53 7.98 -12.54 -16.39
N CYS A 54 7.55 -11.46 -17.05
CA CYS A 54 7.61 -11.35 -18.50
C CYS A 54 9.04 -11.06 -19.01
N ARG A 55 9.47 -11.82 -20.02
CA ARG A 55 10.72 -11.57 -20.78
C ARG A 55 10.57 -10.49 -21.86
N SER A 56 9.49 -9.72 -21.83
CA SER A 56 9.17 -8.69 -22.84
C SER A 56 10.07 -7.46 -22.75
N GLY A 57 10.91 -7.34 -21.72
CA GLY A 57 11.76 -6.17 -21.51
C GLY A 57 11.01 -4.90 -21.08
N ALA A 58 9.67 -4.96 -20.95
CA ALA A 58 8.83 -3.81 -20.61
C ALA A 58 9.24 -3.13 -19.30
N LEU A 59 9.70 -3.89 -18.31
CA LEU A 59 10.21 -3.35 -17.05
C LEU A 59 11.45 -2.43 -17.25
N LYS A 60 12.34 -2.76 -18.20
CA LYS A 60 13.51 -1.93 -18.51
C LYS A 60 13.13 -0.63 -19.21
N GLU A 61 12.09 -0.67 -20.06
CA GLU A 61 11.59 0.53 -20.74
C GLU A 61 10.82 1.45 -19.79
N LEU A 62 10.11 0.92 -18.79
CA LEU A 62 9.43 1.70 -17.74
C LEU A 62 10.40 2.40 -16.78
N SER A 63 11.64 1.91 -16.66
CA SER A 63 12.67 2.49 -15.79
C SER A 63 13.57 3.53 -16.46
N LYS A 64 13.36 3.81 -17.75
CA LYS A 64 13.99 4.94 -18.47
C LYS A 64 13.24 6.23 -18.17
#